data_AF-U5YF10-F1
#
_entry.id   AF-U5YF10-F1
#
_cell.length_a   1.000
_cell.length_b   1.000
_cell.length_c   1.000
_cell.angle_alpha   90.00
_cell.angle_beta   90.00
_cell.angle_gamma   90.00
#
_symmetry.space_group_name_H-M   'P 1'
#
loop_
_entity.id
_entity.type
_entity.pdbx_description
1 polymer ?
#
loop_
_entity_poly.entity_id
_entity_poly.type
_entity_poly.pdbx_seq_one_letter_code
_entity_poly.pdbx_strand_id
1 'polypeptide(L)'
;MFLYLEIVGVGYKATILNGALCTQRTGGAATRHTRRFFGPRMPNCDAGSCEESCVADFLQLKLGFSHEVNIKIPSTLRVFCLTPTLICCYGLEKQKVTEFAASLKKIRPPEPYKGKGIRLRHEVILKKQGAKLK
;
A
#
# COMPACT_ATOMS: atom_id res chain seq x y z
N MET A 1 3.72 -0.63 16.93
CA MET A 1 4.88 -1.43 16.47
C MET A 1 5.40 -0.86 15.15
N PHE A 2 6.72 -0.89 14.95
CA PHE A 2 7.37 -0.37 13.75
C PHE A 2 8.18 -1.45 13.03
N LEU A 3 8.18 -1.42 11.70
CA LEU A 3 9.05 -2.22 10.84
C LEU A 3 9.74 -1.33 9.82
N TYR A 4 11.01 -1.62 9.56
CA TYR A 4 11.81 -0.91 8.57
C TYR A 4 12.01 -1.80 7.34
N LEU A 5 11.61 -1.28 6.18
CA LEU A 5 11.86 -1.87 4.88
C LEU A 5 12.91 -1.03 4.16
N GLU A 6 13.85 -1.73 3.52
CA GLU A 6 14.92 -1.14 2.74
C GLU A 6 14.77 -1.58 1.28
N ILE A 7 14.73 -0.60 0.39
CA ILE A 7 14.73 -0.81 -1.05
C ILE A 7 16.16 -0.75 -1.53
N VAL A 8 16.65 -1.87 -2.05
CA VAL A 8 18.00 -2.01 -2.58
C VAL A 8 17.94 -2.06 -4.11
N GLY A 9 18.52 -1.06 -4.76
CA GLY A 9 18.68 -1.04 -6.21
C GLY A 9 18.98 0.34 -6.76
N VAL A 10 19.48 0.38 -7.99
CA VAL A 10 19.84 1.63 -8.67
C VAL A 10 18.57 2.21 -9.31
N GLY A 11 18.26 3.47 -9.00
CA GLY A 11 17.08 4.15 -9.54
C GLY A 11 15.77 3.83 -8.82
N TYR A 12 15.80 3.04 -7.74
CA TYR A 12 14.59 2.75 -6.97
C TYR A 12 14.28 3.86 -5.98
N LYS A 13 13.01 4.27 -5.94
CA LYS A 13 12.55 5.37 -5.09
C LYS A 13 11.13 5.09 -4.61
N ALA A 14 10.87 5.38 -3.35
CA ALA A 14 9.52 5.41 -2.79
C ALA A 14 9.06 6.86 -2.58
N THR A 15 7.84 7.16 -2.99
CA THR A 15 7.18 8.45 -2.77
C THR A 15 5.82 8.20 -2.14
N ILE A 16 5.45 9.05 -1.18
CA ILE A 16 4.10 9.03 -0.60
C ILE A 16 3.30 10.07 -1.38
N LEU A 17 2.23 9.62 -2.01
CA LEU A 17 1.21 10.50 -2.56
C LEU A 17 0.13 10.60 -1.50
N ASN A 18 0.10 11.73 -0.78
CA ASN A 18 -1.00 12.04 0.12
C ASN A 18 -2.24 12.25 -0.74
N GLY A 19 -3.23 11.36 -0.60
CA GLY A 19 -4.51 11.52 -1.26
C GLY A 19 -5.19 12.75 -0.68
N ALA A 20 -5.19 13.85 -1.44
CA ALA A 20 -6.05 14.98 -1.15
C ALA A 20 -7.49 14.48 -1.05
N LEU A 21 -8.21 15.00 -0.04
CA LEU A 21 -9.56 14.63 0.34
C LEU A 21 -10.40 14.20 -0.86
N CYS A 22 -11.08 13.06 -0.72
CA CYS A 22 -12.27 12.80 -1.49
C CYS A 22 -13.29 13.88 -1.07
N THR A 23 -13.26 15.04 -1.74
CA THR A 23 -14.29 16.06 -1.63
C THR A 23 -15.53 15.48 -2.28
N GLN A 24 -16.19 14.55 -1.59
CA GLN A 24 -17.55 14.22 -1.89
C GLN A 24 -18.34 15.48 -1.59
N ARG A 25 -18.56 16.28 -2.63
CA ARG A 25 -19.77 17.08 -2.73
C ARG A 25 -20.93 16.09 -2.71
N THR A 26 -21.35 15.70 -1.52
CA THR A 26 -22.76 15.37 -1.28
C THR A 26 -23.51 16.71 -1.31
N GLY A 27 -23.67 17.26 -2.51
CA GLY A 27 -24.47 18.43 -2.81
C GLY A 27 -25.75 18.05 -3.55
N GLY A 28 -26.35 16.91 -3.19
CA GLY A 28 -27.73 16.56 -3.57
C GLY A 28 -28.71 17.19 -2.58
N ALA A 29 -28.82 18.52 -2.60
CA ALA A 29 -29.90 19.20 -1.89
C ALA A 29 -31.15 19.19 -2.76
N ALA A 30 -32.18 18.46 -2.29
CA ALA A 30 -33.63 18.64 -2.48
C ALA A 30 -34.15 19.03 -3.88
N THR A 31 -35.08 18.27 -4.46
CA THR A 31 -36.50 18.58 -4.19
C THR A 31 -37.43 17.36 -4.16
N ARG A 32 -38.49 17.59 -3.40
CA ARG A 32 -39.54 16.67 -2.94
C ARG A 32 -40.43 16.15 -4.07
N HIS A 33 -41.24 15.15 -3.67
CA HIS A 33 -42.66 14.97 -3.99
C HIS A 33 -43.03 13.79 -4.91
N THR A 34 -43.40 12.68 -4.25
CA THR A 34 -44.43 11.68 -4.62
C THR A 34 -44.16 10.82 -5.87
N ARG A 35 -44.30 9.49 -5.87
CA ARG A 35 -45.42 8.68 -5.36
C ARG A 35 -44.94 7.25 -5.06
N ARG A 36 -45.73 6.59 -4.21
CA ARG A 36 -45.75 5.14 -3.96
C ARG A 36 -45.72 4.34 -5.28
N PHE A 37 -44.83 3.36 -5.35
CA PHE A 37 -45.02 2.16 -6.15
C PHE A 37 -44.53 0.97 -5.33
N PHE A 38 -45.46 0.13 -4.90
CA PHE A 38 -45.21 -1.17 -4.25
C PHE A 38 -44.44 -2.05 -5.26
N GLY A 39 -43.18 -2.36 -4.98
CA GLY A 39 -42.35 -3.30 -5.72
C GLY A 39 -41.60 -4.20 -4.74
N PRO A 40 -41.37 -5.49 -5.07
CA PRO A 40 -40.97 -6.50 -4.10
C PRO A 40 -39.55 -6.24 -3.58
N ARG A 41 -39.41 -6.45 -2.27
CA ARG A 41 -38.20 -6.38 -1.46
C ARG A 41 -37.01 -6.98 -2.21
N MET A 42 -36.09 -6.11 -2.65
CA MET A 42 -34.80 -6.53 -3.17
C MET A 42 -34.07 -7.37 -2.10
N PRO A 43 -33.58 -8.57 -2.43
CA PRO A 43 -32.67 -9.29 -1.55
C PRO A 43 -31.29 -8.60 -1.64
N ASN A 44 -30.87 -8.09 -0.49
CA ASN A 44 -29.53 -7.63 -0.12
C ASN A 44 -28.77 -6.80 -1.17
N CYS A 45 -29.07 -5.50 -1.19
CA CYS A 45 -27.98 -4.54 -1.31
C CYS A 45 -27.14 -4.65 -0.03
N ASP A 46 -26.10 -5.47 -0.05
CA ASP A 46 -25.07 -5.47 0.98
C ASP A 46 -24.40 -4.10 0.98
N ALA A 47 -24.97 -3.18 1.76
CA ALA A 47 -24.38 -1.92 2.18
C ALA A 47 -23.20 -2.21 3.12
N GLY A 48 -22.20 -2.91 2.58
CA GLY A 48 -21.14 -3.57 3.33
C GLY A 48 -19.85 -3.63 2.54
N SER A 49 -19.35 -2.47 2.09
CA SER A 49 -17.92 -2.15 2.18
C SER A 49 -17.71 -0.65 1.98
N CYS A 50 -18.48 0.16 2.71
CA CYS A 50 -18.02 1.51 3.04
C CYS A 50 -17.29 1.41 4.37
N GLU A 51 -16.15 0.70 4.42
CA GLU A 51 -15.26 0.81 5.57
C GLU A 51 -14.57 2.18 5.50
N GLU A 52 -14.95 3.03 6.46
CA GLU A 52 -14.36 4.33 6.82
C GLU A 52 -12.83 4.32 6.67
N SER A 53 -12.19 5.22 5.91
CA SER A 53 -12.17 6.67 6.10
C SER A 53 -11.36 7.30 4.96
N CYS A 54 -11.82 8.44 4.43
CA CYS A 54 -11.31 9.11 3.22
C CYS A 54 -9.97 9.84 3.39
N VAL A 55 -8.96 9.20 3.98
CA VAL A 55 -7.55 9.60 3.90
C VAL A 55 -6.78 8.39 3.39
N ALA A 56 -6.86 8.15 2.08
CA ALA A 56 -6.12 7.08 1.45
C ALA A 56 -4.74 7.62 1.07
N ASP A 57 -3.75 7.33 1.89
CA ASP A 57 -2.36 7.56 1.51
C ASP A 57 -1.93 6.48 0.52
N PHE A 58 -1.36 6.90 -0.60
CA PHE A 58 -0.85 5.99 -1.61
C PHE A 58 0.68 5.93 -1.52
N LEU A 59 1.20 4.72 -1.35
CA LEU A 59 2.63 4.46 -1.49
C LEU A 59 2.95 4.17 -2.96
N GLN A 60 3.68 5.07 -3.58
CA GLN A 60 4.14 4.94 -4.96
C GLN A 60 5.59 4.43 -4.98
N LEU A 61 5.82 3.35 -5.72
CA LEU A 61 7.11 2.68 -5.80
C LEU A 61 7.63 2.70 -7.24
N LYS A 62 8.81 3.28 -7.42
CA LYS A 62 9.60 3.18 -8.66
C LYS A 62 10.60 2.05 -8.48
N LEU A 63 10.35 0.90 -9.11
CA LEU A 63 11.17 -0.32 -8.99
C LEU A 63 11.81 -0.72 -10.33
N GLY A 64 11.92 0.21 -11.27
CA GLY A 64 12.43 -0.06 -12.63
C GLY A 64 11.44 -0.83 -13.51
N PHE A 65 10.15 -0.82 -13.15
CA PHE A 65 9.07 -1.17 -14.07
C PHE A 65 8.76 0.02 -14.98
N SER A 66 8.18 -0.23 -16.15
CA SER A 66 7.77 0.82 -17.08
C SER A 66 6.66 1.72 -16.53
N HIS A 67 5.91 1.23 -15.55
CA HIS A 67 4.86 1.95 -14.85
C HIS A 67 5.16 1.94 -13.34
N GLU A 68 4.63 2.96 -12.66
CA GLU A 68 4.79 3.12 -11.22
C GLU A 68 3.76 2.26 -10.49
N VAL A 69 4.16 1.66 -9.37
CA VAL A 69 3.28 0.79 -8.58
C VAL A 69 2.71 1.60 -7.43
N ASN A 70 1.38 1.80 -7.44
CA ASN A 70 0.68 2.54 -6.41
C ASN A 70 -0.06 1.58 -5.48
N ILE A 71 0.22 1.66 -4.18
CA ILE A 71 -0.33 0.77 -3.17
C ILE A 71 -1.12 1.61 -2.17
N LYS A 72 -2.38 1.22 -1.93
CA LYS A 72 -3.24 1.86 -0.93
C LYS A 72 -2.76 1.47 0.47
N ILE A 73 -2.51 2.46 1.31
CA ILE A 73 -2.21 2.24 2.72
C ILE A 73 -3.55 2.20 3.48
N PRO A 74 -3.84 1.14 4.24
CA PRO A 74 -5.04 1.10 5.08
C PRO A 74 -4.90 2.06 6.27
N SER A 75 -6.00 2.68 6.70
CA SER A 75 -6.05 3.67 7.80
C SER A 75 -5.48 3.17 9.14
N THR A 76 -5.46 1.85 9.34
CA THR A 76 -4.89 1.21 10.54
C THR A 76 -3.37 1.24 10.61
N LEU A 77 -2.70 1.59 9.49
CA LEU A 77 -1.26 1.63 9.34
C LEU A 77 -0.83 3.02 8.85
N ARG A 78 0.30 3.51 9.35
CA ARG A 78 0.96 4.71 8.86
C ARG A 78 2.30 4.34 8.23
N VAL A 79 2.59 4.91 7.07
CA VAL A 79 3.86 4.69 6.37
C VAL A 79 4.61 6.01 6.30
N PHE A 80 5.87 5.99 6.70
CA PHE A 80 6.77 7.13 6.66
C PHE A 80 7.96 6.82 5.77
N CYS A 81 8.28 7.73 4.84
CA CYS A 81 9.51 7.66 4.05
C CYS A 81 10.54 8.57 4.70
N LEU A 82 11.54 7.96 5.37
CA LEU A 82 12.68 8.70 5.96
C LEU A 82 13.67 9.09 4.86
N THR A 83 13.91 8.15 3.96
CA THR A 83 14.68 8.36 2.73
C THR A 83 13.92 7.68 1.59
N PRO A 84 14.19 8.00 0.31
CA PRO A 84 13.55 7.31 -0.81
C PRO A 84 13.87 5.79 -0.87
N THR A 85 14.85 5.32 -0.10
CA THR A 85 15.24 3.90 0.00
C THR A 85 14.84 3.26 1.32
N LEU A 86 14.48 4.03 2.36
CA LEU A 86 14.10 3.54 3.68
C LEU A 86 12.66 3.92 4.01
N ILE A 87 11.82 2.90 4.12
CA ILE A 87 10.41 3.02 4.47
C ILE A 87 10.21 2.50 5.89
N CYS A 88 9.56 3.30 6.73
CA CYS A 88 9.14 2.92 8.07
C CYS A 88 7.62 2.71 8.08
N CYS A 89 7.18 1.49 8.39
CA CYS A 89 5.79 1.17 8.58
C CYS A 89 5.48 1.14 10.08
N TYR A 90 4.53 1.96 10.52
CA TYR A 90 4.06 2.05 11.90
C TYR A 90 2.59 1.59 11.98
N GLY A 91 2.25 0.76 12.96
CA GLY A 91 0.88 0.34 13.17
C GLY A 91 0.61 -0.13 14.60
N LEU A 92 -0.66 -0.19 15.00
CA LEU A 92 -1.06 -0.70 16.31
C LEU A 92 -0.97 -2.24 16.36
N GLU A 93 -1.38 -2.90 15.28
CA GLU A 93 -1.44 -4.37 15.16
C GLU A 93 -0.27 -4.97 14.37
N LYS A 94 0.40 -5.98 14.94
CA LYS A 94 1.54 -6.67 14.32
C LYS A 94 1.14 -7.47 13.07
N GLN A 95 -0.05 -8.08 13.07
CA GLN A 95 -0.50 -8.91 11.95
C GLN A 95 -0.65 -8.08 10.67
N LYS A 96 -1.39 -6.97 10.74
CA LYS A 96 -1.60 -6.04 9.62
C LYS A 96 -0.29 -5.43 9.10
N VAL A 97 0.60 -5.01 10.00
CA VAL A 97 1.93 -4.47 9.62
C VAL A 97 2.74 -5.52 8.85
N THR A 98 2.72 -6.78 9.31
CA THR A 98 3.47 -7.87 8.70
C THR A 98 2.88 -8.28 7.34
N GLU A 99 1.56 -8.32 7.23
CA GLU A 99 0.84 -8.60 5.98
C GLU A 99 1.13 -7.54 4.91
N PHE A 100 1.12 -6.26 5.29
CA PHE A 100 1.47 -5.16 4.40
C PHE A 100 2.94 -5.26 3.95
N ALA A 101 3.87 -5.50 4.87
CA ALA A 101 5.28 -5.69 4.55
C ALA A 101 5.52 -6.90 3.63
N ALA A 102 4.81 -8.00 3.85
CA ALA A 102 4.87 -9.19 3.00
C ALA A 102 4.33 -8.90 1.59
N SER A 103 3.24 -8.13 1.47
CA SER A 103 2.68 -7.71 0.19
C SER A 103 3.68 -6.86 -0.61
N LEU A 104 4.39 -5.93 0.04
CA LEU A 104 5.48 -5.18 -0.59
C LEU A 104 6.60 -6.09 -1.08
N LYS A 105 7.02 -7.04 -0.24
CA LYS A 105 8.11 -7.99 -0.56
C LYS A 105 7.76 -8.91 -1.75
N LYS A 106 6.49 -9.29 -1.92
CA LYS A 106 6.02 -10.10 -3.05
C LYS A 106 6.22 -9.42 -4.41
N ILE A 107 6.14 -8.09 -4.48
CA ILE A 107 6.28 -7.33 -5.73
C ILE A 107 7.70 -7.46 -6.30
N ARG A 108 8.70 -7.32 -5.44
CA ARG A 108 10.12 -7.47 -5.80
C ARG A 108 10.86 -8.22 -4.69
N PRO A 109 10.86 -9.56 -4.73
CA PRO A 109 11.62 -10.34 -3.77
C PRO A 109 13.12 -10.04 -3.90
N PRO A 110 13.87 -10.12 -2.79
CA PRO A 110 15.30 -9.89 -2.82
C PRO A 110 16.01 -10.97 -3.63
N GLU A 111 16.77 -10.58 -4.66
CA GLU A 111 17.51 -11.53 -5.47
C GLU A 111 18.69 -12.15 -4.70
N PRO A 112 18.90 -13.48 -4.77
CA PRO A 112 19.94 -14.18 -4.00
C PRO A 112 21.38 -13.91 -4.47
N TYR A 113 21.57 -13.23 -5.60
CA TYR A 113 22.90 -12.90 -6.13
C TYR A 113 23.28 -11.45 -5.84
N LYS A 114 22.49 -10.49 -6.35
CA LYS A 114 22.79 -9.05 -6.23
C LYS A 114 22.10 -8.39 -5.03
N GLY A 115 21.19 -9.09 -4.34
CA GLY A 115 20.44 -8.55 -3.20
C GLY A 115 19.54 -7.37 -3.56
N LYS A 116 19.24 -7.15 -4.85
CA LYS A 116 18.34 -6.10 -5.30
C LYS A 116 16.89 -6.49 -4.99
N GLY A 117 16.08 -5.53 -4.60
CA GLY A 117 14.68 -5.73 -4.23
C GLY A 117 14.35 -5.10 -2.88
N ILE A 118 13.20 -5.50 -2.35
CA ILE A 118 12.67 -5.01 -1.07
C ILE A 118 13.00 -6.03 0.01
N ARG A 119 13.69 -5.59 1.07
CA ARG A 119 14.05 -6.43 2.21
C ARG A 119 13.72 -5.75 3.53
N LEU A 120 13.57 -6.55 4.58
CA LEU A 120 13.53 -6.01 5.94
C LEU A 120 14.95 -5.63 6.37
N ARG A 121 15.06 -4.55 7.15
CA ARG A 121 16.35 -3.98 7.57
C ARG A 121 17.25 -4.95 8.34
N HIS A 122 16.65 -5.91 9.04
CA HIS A 122 17.35 -6.93 9.84
C HIS A 122 17.36 -8.32 9.18
N GLU A 123 16.90 -8.46 7.93
CA GLU A 123 16.85 -9.75 7.25
C GLU A 123 18.18 -10.03 6.52
N VAL A 124 18.83 -11.14 6.89
CA VAL A 124 20.05 -11.61 6.23
C VAL A 124 19.66 -12.48 5.05
N ILE A 125 19.93 -12.00 3.83
CA ILE A 125 19.74 -12.77 2.59
C ILE A 125 20.99 -13.63 2.38
N LEU A 126 20.81 -14.96 2.31
CA LEU A 126 21.87 -15.89 1.96
C LEU A 126 22.27 -15.66 0.50
N LYS A 127 23.44 -15.05 0.31
CA LYS A 127 23.99 -14.80 -1.03
C LYS A 127 24.65 -16.06 -1.55
N LYS A 128 24.28 -16.50 -2.75
CA LYS A 128 25.06 -17.51 -3.47
C LYS A 128 26.29 -16.81 -4.05
N GLN A 129 27.49 -17.23 -3.65
CA GLN A 129 28.73 -16.74 -4.25
C GLN A 129 28.75 -17.20 -5.72
N GLY A 130 28.52 -16.28 -6.65
CA GLY A 130 28.79 -16.55 -8.06
C GLY A 130 30.28 -16.85 -8.21
N ALA A 131 30.61 -17.92 -8.93
CA ALA A 131 31.99 -18.23 -9.29
C ALA A 131 32.60 -16.99 -9.97
N LYS A 132 33.57 -16.34 -9.32
CA LYS A 132 34.42 -15.35 -9.96
C LYS A 132 35.37 -16.12 -10.89
N LEU A 133 35.01 -16.28 -12.16
CA LEU A 133 36.01 -16.53 -13.20
C LEU A 133 36.81 -15.22 -13.35
N LYS A 134 38.08 -15.31 -12.97
CA LYS A 134 39.06 -14.23 -12.96
C LYS A 134 39.71 -14.12 -14.33
#